data_AF-A0A5K1D3M3-F1
#
_entry.id   AF-A0A5K1D3M3-F1
#
_cell.length_a   1.000
_cell.length_b   1.000
_cell.length_c   1.000
_cell.angle_alpha   90.00
_cell.angle_beta   90.00
_cell.angle_gamma   90.00
#
_symmetry.space_group_name_H-M   'P 1'
#
loop_
_entity.id
_entity.type
_entity.pdbx_description
1 polymer ?
#
loop_
_entity_poly.entity_id
_entity_poly.type
_entity_poly.pdbx_seq_one_letter_code
_entity_poly.pdbx_strand_id
1 'polypeptide(L)' 'VWFMHCHFEVHLSWGLKMAWVVLDGPLPNQRLPPPPLDLPKC' A
#
# COMPACT_ATOMS: atom_id res chain seq x y z
N VAL A 1 -0.29 2.72 -2.25
CA VAL A 1 0.83 1.86 -1.81
C VAL A 1 0.39 0.41 -1.93
N TRP A 2 1.23 -0.48 -2.44
CA TRP A 2 0.93 -1.91 -2.58
C TRP A 2 1.82 -2.72 -1.65
N PHE A 3 1.24 -3.58 -0.84
CA PHE A 3 1.96 -4.44 0.08
C PHE A 3 2.21 -5.80 -0.54
N MET A 4 3.48 -6.20 -0.66
CA MET A 4 3.88 -7.52 -1.16
C MET A 4 4.70 -8.22 -0.08
N HIS A 5 4.30 -9.42 0.29
CA HIS A 5 4.97 -10.15 1.37
C HIS A 5 4.83 -11.67 1.18
N CYS A 6 5.65 -12.41 1.93
CA CYS A 6 5.44 -13.85 2.10
C CYS A 6 4.13 -14.09 2.87
N HIS A 7 3.27 -14.96 2.36
CA HIS A 7 1.97 -15.24 2.97
C HIS A 7 2.04 -16.16 4.21
N PHE A 8 3.24 -16.59 4.60
CA PHE A 8 3.45 -17.28 5.86
C PHE A 8 3.68 -16.24 6.97
N GLU A 9 2.73 -16.14 7.90
CA GLU A 9 2.71 -15.17 9.02
C GLU A 9 4.06 -14.98 9.72
N VAL A 10 4.74 -16.07 10.03
CA VAL A 10 6.04 -16.01 10.72
C VAL A 10 7.10 -15.29 9.88
N HIS A 11 7.13 -15.52 8.56
CA HIS A 11 8.05 -14.84 7.63
C HIS A 11 7.69 -13.36 7.44
N LEU A 12 6.40 -13.00 7.51
CA LEU A 12 5.97 -11.61 7.48
C LEU A 12 6.54 -10.82 8.67
N SER A 13 6.47 -11.38 9.89
CA SER A 13 7.03 -10.76 11.10
C SER A 13 8.56 -10.65 11.08
N TRP A 14 9.24 -11.63 10.47
CA TRP A 14 10.70 -11.61 10.29
C TRP A 14 11.18 -10.63 9.23
N GLY A 15 10.27 -10.05 8.44
CA GLY A 15 10.59 -8.97 7.52
C GLY A 15 10.62 -9.37 6.04
N LEU A 16 10.09 -10.53 5.66
CA LEU A 16 9.87 -10.88 4.24
C LEU A 16 8.63 -10.14 3.71
N LYS A 17 8.76 -8.82 3.67
CA LYS A 17 7.73 -7.88 3.25
C LYS A 17 8.37 -6.67 2.59
N MET A 18 7.66 -6.10 1.63
CA MET A 18 8.04 -4.90 0.93
C MET A 18 6.80 -4.11 0.52
N ALA A 19 6.98 -2.82 0.26
CA ALA A 19 5.91 -1.96 -0.23
C ALA A 19 6.35 -1.28 -1.51
N TRP A 20 5.43 -1.19 -2.46
CA TRP A 20 5.62 -0.44 -3.70
C TRP A 20 4.79 0.84 -3.64
N VAL A 21 5.45 1.97 -3.92
CA VAL A 21 4.76 3.24 -4.15
C VAL A 21 4.59 3.39 -5.66
N VAL A 22 3.36 3.19 -6.13
CA VAL A 22 2.99 3.48 -7.51
C VAL A 22 2.49 4.91 -7.53
N LEU A 23 3.19 5.77 -8.28
CA LEU A 23 2.85 7.18 -8.44
C LEU A 23 1.68 7.35 -9.40
N ASP A 24 0.96 8.45 -9.21
CA ASP A 24 -0.14 8.84 -10.08
C ASP A 24 0.30 9.05 -11.53
N GLY A 25 -0.52 8.56 -12.46
CA GLY A 25 -0.34 8.78 -13.89
C GLY A 25 -0.89 10.12 -14.38
N PRO A 26 -0.68 10.45 -15.67
CA PRO A 26 -1.13 11.73 -16.24
C PRO A 26 -2.66 11.82 -16.35
N LEU A 27 -3.37 10.71 -16.60
CA LEU A 27 -4.81 10.71 -16.83
C LEU A 27 -5.62 10.69 -15.51
N PRO A 28 -6.86 11.24 -15.49
CA PRO A 28 -7.68 11.25 -14.28
C PRO A 28 -7.96 9.86 -13.71
N ASN A 29 -8.12 8.84 -14.56
CA ASN A 29 -8.36 7.44 -14.15
C ASN A 29 -7.09 6.70 -13.69
N GLN A 30 -5.93 7.34 -13.72
CA GLN A 30 -4.65 6.81 -13.25
C GLN A 30 -4.20 7.47 -11.93
N ARG A 31 -5.10 8.21 -11.27
CA ARG A 31 -4.87 8.85 -9.98
C ARG A 31 -5.65 8.17 -8.87
N LEU A 32 -5.08 8.14 -7.68
CA LEU A 32 -5.79 7.67 -6.49
C LEU A 32 -6.82 8.72 -6.03
N PRO A 33 -7.96 8.29 -5.46
CA PRO A 33 -8.88 9.19 -4.78
C PRO A 33 -8.25 9.75 -3.49
N PRO A 34 -8.75 10.87 -2.96
CA PRO A 34 -8.31 11.40 -1.67
C PRO A 34 -8.61 10.40 -0.53
N PRO A 35 -7.87 10.48 0.59
CA PRO A 35 -8.12 9.63 1.75
C PRO A 35 -9.52 9.88 2.32
N PRO A 36 -10.17 8.83 2.85
CA PRO A 36 -11.49 8.97 3.47
C PRO A 36 -11.40 9.74 4.80
N LEU A 37 -12.49 10.39 5.19
CA LEU A 37 -12.54 11.27 6.37
C LEU A 37 -12.39 10.53 7.70
N ASP A 38 -12.73 9.25 7.72
CA ASP A 38 -12.71 8.36 8.88
C ASP A 38 -11.41 7.55 8.99
N LEU A 39 -10.37 7.91 8.23
CA LEU A 39 -9.07 7.24 8.30
C LEU A 39 -8.48 7.32 9.72
N PRO A 40 -8.10 6.17 10.35
CA PRO A 40 -7.52 6.16 11.69
C PRO A 40 -6.23 7.00 11.77
N LYS A 41 -6.00 7.61 12.93
CA LYS A 41 -4.75 8.34 13.21
C LYS A 41 -3.58 7.35 13.38
N CYS A 42 -2.42 7.74 12.86
CA CYS A 42 -1.15 7.01 13.00
C CYS A 42 -0.59 7.09 14.42
#